data_AF-A0A9J5ZJJ6-F1
#
_entry.id   AF-A0A9J5ZJJ6-F1
#
_cell.length_a   1.000
_cell.length_b   1.000
_cell.length_c   1.000
_cell.angle_alpha   90.00
_cell.angle_beta   90.00
_cell.angle_gamma   90.00
#
_symmetry.space_group_name_H-M   'P 1'
#
loop_
_entity.id
_entity.type
_entity.pdbx_description
1 polymer ?
#
loop_
_entity_poly.entity_id
_entity_poly.type
_entity_poly.pdbx_seq_one_letter_code
_entity_poly.pdbx_strand_id
1 'polypeptide(L)'
;MRRRNSDFRRPVRRRFSNVFWLTLCGLAVLLLIILLSRETRDSSSRLVYTKRPYRHDRIADGLNITEEMLRPESMTRQINDQISLAKAILVIAKESNNLQFAWELSAQIRNSQMLLSNAASRRSPLTNRESESAIRDMALLLYQAQQLHYDSATMFMRLKAKIQSLEEQANSFSEKSSKYGQIAAEEVPKSLYCLGVRLTAEWFRSSNLQKKLKEEKQAAAKLVDTGLYHFCVFSDNILATSVVVNSTAMNSKNPDMVVFHLVTDEVNYAAMKAWFTMNSFRGVTVVVQKIEEFSWLNASYVPVLKQLQDSDTQNYYFSGNHDNSRTPIKFRNPKYLSMLNHLRFYIPEVFPALKKVVFLDDDVVVQKDLSALFTTDLNGNVNGAVETCMETFHRYHKYLNYSHPLIRQHFDPDACGWAFGMNVFDLVEWRKRNVTGIYHYWQEKNVDRTLWKLGTLPPGLLTFYGLTEALSPSWHILGFGYTNVDSKLIEKGAVLHFNGNSKPWLKIGIEKYKPLWDKYVDYSHPLLQQCNFH
;
A
#
# COMPACT_ATOMS: atom_id res chain seq x y z
N MET A 1 -50.54 -5.57 44.69
CA MET A 1 -50.08 -6.55 43.67
C MET A 1 -48.67 -6.16 43.23
N ARG A 2 -47.59 -6.58 43.88
CA ARG A 2 -46.76 -7.77 43.57
C ARG A 2 -46.68 -8.13 42.08
N ARG A 3 -45.52 -7.89 41.46
CA ARG A 3 -44.65 -8.95 40.91
C ARG A 3 -43.19 -8.44 40.77
N ARG A 4 -42.29 -9.20 41.39
CA ARG A 4 -40.82 -9.10 41.38
C ARG A 4 -40.33 -9.67 40.04
N ASN A 5 -39.31 -9.05 39.43
CA ASN A 5 -38.50 -9.72 38.42
C ASN A 5 -37.20 -10.26 39.03
N SER A 6 -36.79 -11.39 38.48
CA SER A 6 -35.92 -12.45 38.99
C SER A 6 -34.42 -12.11 39.03
N ASP A 7 -33.78 -12.59 40.10
CA ASP A 7 -32.33 -12.68 40.28
C ASP A 7 -31.65 -13.49 39.16
N PHE A 8 -30.72 -12.87 38.44
CA PHE A 8 -29.74 -13.60 37.61
C PHE A 8 -28.53 -13.98 38.47
N ARG A 9 -28.47 -15.26 38.88
CA ARG A 9 -27.26 -15.87 39.45
C ARG A 9 -26.13 -15.90 38.42
N ARG A 10 -24.94 -15.43 38.79
CA ARG A 10 -23.68 -15.64 38.04
C ARG A 10 -23.34 -17.13 37.98
N PRO A 11 -22.87 -17.67 36.83
CA PRO A 11 -22.35 -19.03 36.78
C PRO A 11 -20.98 -19.10 37.45
N VAL A 12 -20.81 -20.10 38.32
CA VAL A 12 -19.55 -20.43 38.99
C VAL A 12 -18.55 -20.94 37.95
N ARG A 13 -17.52 -20.15 37.68
CA ARG A 13 -16.39 -20.52 36.82
C ARG A 13 -15.52 -21.54 37.57
N ARG A 14 -15.60 -22.83 37.21
CA ARG A 14 -14.63 -23.84 37.67
C ARG A 14 -13.24 -23.43 37.17
N ARG A 15 -12.35 -23.04 38.09
CA ARG A 15 -10.91 -22.82 37.81
C ARG A 15 -10.29 -24.18 37.50
N PHE A 16 -10.14 -24.51 36.23
CA PHE A 16 -9.15 -25.50 35.81
C PHE A 16 -7.78 -24.83 35.86
N SER A 17 -6.82 -25.48 36.51
CA SER A 17 -5.45 -24.97 36.71
C SER A 17 -4.78 -24.73 35.35
N ASN A 18 -4.07 -23.59 35.21
CA ASN A 18 -3.29 -23.23 34.03
C ASN A 18 -2.28 -24.34 33.63
N VAL A 19 -1.90 -25.21 34.57
CA VAL A 19 -1.02 -26.37 34.34
C VAL A 19 -1.68 -27.41 33.43
N PHE A 20 -3.00 -27.57 33.48
CA PHE A 20 -3.73 -28.50 32.60
C PHE A 20 -3.74 -28.01 31.14
N TRP A 21 -3.91 -26.71 30.93
CA TRP A 21 -3.86 -26.13 29.58
C TRP A 21 -2.44 -26.11 29.01
N LEU A 22 -1.43 -25.86 29.83
CA LEU A 22 -0.02 -25.91 29.41
C LEU A 22 0.42 -27.34 29.04
N THR A 23 -0.03 -28.35 29.78
CA THR A 23 0.27 -29.76 29.46
C THR A 23 -0.45 -30.24 28.20
N LEU A 24 -1.71 -29.82 28.00
CA LEU A 24 -2.46 -30.12 26.77
C LEU A 24 -1.83 -29.47 25.53
N CYS A 25 -1.42 -28.19 25.63
CA CYS A 25 -0.71 -27.50 24.56
C CYS A 25 0.67 -28.13 24.29
N GLY A 26 1.40 -28.54 25.33
CA GLY A 26 2.68 -29.23 25.18
C GLY A 26 2.55 -30.55 24.41
N LEU A 27 1.53 -31.35 24.72
CA LEU A 27 1.24 -32.61 24.02
C LEU A 27 0.82 -32.38 22.56
N ALA A 28 0.04 -31.33 22.29
CA ALA A 28 -0.36 -30.98 20.92
C ALA A 28 0.83 -30.55 20.06
N VAL A 29 1.76 -29.76 20.62
CA VAL A 29 3.00 -29.36 19.93
C VAL A 29 3.90 -30.56 19.68
N LEU A 30 4.01 -31.48 20.64
CA LEU A 30 4.82 -32.70 20.47
C LEU A 30 4.25 -33.61 19.38
N LEU A 31 2.92 -33.75 19.30
CA LEU A 31 2.23 -34.46 18.22
C LEU A 31 2.46 -33.80 16.85
N LEU A 32 2.46 -32.46 16.80
CA LEU A 32 2.73 -31.71 15.58
C LEU A 32 4.17 -31.89 15.10
N ILE A 33 5.14 -31.90 16.02
CA ILE A 33 6.56 -32.16 15.71
C ILE A 33 6.74 -33.59 15.21
N ILE A 34 6.06 -34.58 15.82
CA ILE A 34 6.11 -35.97 15.36
C ILE A 34 5.52 -36.11 13.96
N LEU A 35 4.39 -35.44 13.67
CA LEU A 35 3.77 -35.46 12.34
C LEU A 35 4.66 -34.80 11.28
N LEU A 36 5.25 -33.64 11.58
CA LEU A 36 6.15 -32.92 10.66
C LEU A 36 7.51 -33.63 10.46
N SER A 37 8.00 -34.33 11.50
CA SER A 37 9.23 -35.13 11.39
C SER A 37 9.05 -36.43 10.58
N ARG A 38 7.79 -36.91 10.47
CA ARG A 38 7.45 -38.08 9.65
C ARG A 38 7.31 -37.72 8.18
N GLU A 39 6.87 -36.49 7.87
CA GLU A 39 6.73 -35.98 6.50
C GLU A 39 8.07 -35.59 5.85
N THR A 40 9.06 -35.20 6.67
CA THR A 40 10.40 -34.81 6.20
C THR A 40 11.36 -35.98 5.96
N ARG A 41 11.01 -37.22 6.35
CA ARG A 41 11.84 -38.42 6.08
C ARG A 41 11.53 -39.13 4.76
N ASP A 42 10.40 -38.84 4.09
CA ASP A 42 9.98 -39.56 2.87
C ASP A 42 10.23 -38.81 1.55
N SER A 43 10.86 -37.64 1.58
CA SER A 43 11.12 -36.83 0.38
C SER A 43 12.61 -36.72 0.01
N SER A 44 13.32 -37.85 -0.06
CA SER A 44 14.55 -37.92 -0.85
C SER A 44 14.84 -39.32 -1.41
N SER A 45 14.18 -39.68 -2.51
CA SER A 45 14.78 -40.63 -3.44
C SER A 45 14.59 -40.15 -4.87
N ARG A 46 15.69 -39.63 -5.45
CA ARG A 46 15.82 -39.45 -6.90
C ARG A 46 15.80 -40.84 -7.53
N LEU A 47 14.77 -41.15 -8.32
CA LEU A 47 14.73 -42.36 -9.14
C LEU A 47 15.74 -42.22 -10.30
N VAL A 48 16.96 -42.70 -10.07
CA VAL A 48 17.95 -42.98 -11.12
C VAL A 48 17.47 -44.23 -11.86
N TYR A 49 17.18 -44.09 -13.16
CA TYR A 49 16.78 -45.19 -14.02
C TYR A 49 18.01 -46.06 -14.38
N THR A 50 18.39 -46.98 -13.50
CA THR A 50 19.37 -48.02 -13.82
C THR A 50 18.67 -49.20 -14.50
N LYS A 51 18.90 -49.36 -15.82
CA LYS A 51 18.66 -50.63 -16.53
C LYS A 51 19.56 -51.71 -15.91
N ARG A 52 18.98 -52.70 -15.24
CA ARG A 52 19.66 -53.98 -14.92
C ARG A 52 19.09 -55.09 -15.81
N PRO A 53 19.93 -56.02 -16.30
CA PRO A 53 19.48 -57.10 -17.17
C PRO A 53 18.73 -58.15 -16.35
N TYR A 54 17.67 -58.68 -16.96
CA TYR A 54 16.76 -59.69 -16.43
C TYR A 54 17.51 -60.98 -16.08
N ARG A 55 17.57 -61.33 -14.79
CA ARG A 55 17.82 -62.72 -14.36
C ARG A 55 16.47 -63.42 -14.30
N HIS A 56 16.30 -64.45 -15.11
CA HIS A 56 15.21 -65.42 -15.00
C HIS A 56 15.41 -66.23 -13.72
N ASP A 57 14.88 -65.72 -12.60
CA ASP A 57 14.54 -66.57 -11.47
C ASP A 57 13.06 -66.91 -11.60
N ARG A 58 12.76 -68.22 -11.72
CA ARG A 58 11.42 -68.80 -11.76
C ARG A 58 10.70 -68.46 -10.46
N ILE A 59 9.95 -67.37 -10.46
CA ILE A 59 8.96 -67.02 -9.44
C ILE A 59 7.60 -67.43 -9.99
N ALA A 60 6.87 -68.20 -9.20
CA ALA A 60 5.56 -68.79 -9.49
C ALA A 60 4.61 -67.87 -10.29
N ASP A 61 3.86 -68.48 -11.22
CA ASP A 61 2.74 -67.88 -11.96
C ASP A 61 1.77 -67.15 -11.02
N GLY A 62 1.99 -65.84 -10.87
CA GLY A 62 1.19 -64.95 -10.04
C GLY A 62 0.84 -63.71 -10.85
N LEU A 63 -0.39 -63.22 -10.66
CA LEU A 63 -0.97 -62.11 -11.41
C LEU A 63 -0.03 -60.89 -11.54
N ASN A 64 0.39 -60.56 -12.76
CA ASN A 64 1.05 -59.29 -13.05
C ASN A 64 0.01 -58.17 -13.13
N ILE A 65 -0.22 -57.47 -12.03
CA ILE A 65 -1.25 -56.42 -11.91
C ILE A 65 -1.12 -55.36 -13.01
N THR A 66 0.10 -54.99 -13.39
CA THR A 66 0.35 -54.00 -14.45
C THR A 66 -0.12 -54.50 -15.80
N GLU A 67 0.07 -55.78 -16.10
CA GLU A 67 -0.37 -56.38 -17.35
C GLU A 67 -1.89 -56.58 -17.37
N GLU A 68 -2.48 -56.97 -16.24
CA GLU A 68 -3.93 -57.07 -16.06
C GLU A 68 -4.64 -55.73 -16.28
N MET A 69 -4.07 -54.63 -15.76
CA MET A 69 -4.60 -53.27 -15.97
C MET A 69 -4.47 -52.77 -17.43
N LEU A 70 -3.58 -53.36 -18.24
CA LEU A 70 -3.42 -53.01 -19.65
C LEU A 70 -4.34 -53.82 -20.58
N ARG A 71 -4.89 -54.94 -20.10
CA ARG A 71 -5.77 -55.81 -20.89
C ARG A 71 -7.15 -55.16 -21.09
N PRO A 72 -7.67 -55.06 -22.34
CA PRO A 72 -8.98 -54.48 -22.61
C PRO A 72 -10.15 -55.28 -22.00
N GLU A 73 -10.00 -56.59 -21.85
CA GLU A 73 -11.04 -57.51 -21.37
C GLU A 73 -10.97 -57.75 -19.85
N SER A 74 -10.09 -57.04 -19.14
CA SER A 74 -9.91 -57.22 -17.70
C SER A 74 -11.08 -56.64 -16.91
N MET A 75 -11.75 -57.50 -16.14
CA MET A 75 -12.78 -57.09 -15.17
C MET A 75 -12.19 -56.24 -14.04
N THR A 76 -10.94 -56.52 -13.65
CA THR A 76 -10.19 -55.72 -12.67
C THR A 76 -10.00 -54.28 -13.15
N ARG A 77 -9.62 -54.09 -14.41
CA ARG A 77 -9.53 -52.76 -15.03
C ARG A 77 -10.90 -52.07 -15.06
N GLN A 78 -11.93 -52.76 -15.54
CA GLN A 78 -13.28 -52.19 -15.66
C GLN A 78 -13.83 -51.68 -14.31
N ILE A 79 -13.71 -52.48 -13.25
CA ILE A 79 -14.15 -52.09 -11.91
C ILE A 79 -13.33 -50.91 -11.37
N ASN A 80 -12.03 -50.88 -11.61
CA ASN A 80 -11.17 -49.78 -11.20
C ASN A 80 -11.52 -48.45 -11.92
N ASP A 81 -11.85 -48.53 -13.21
CA ASP A 81 -12.30 -47.38 -14.00
C ASP A 81 -13.67 -46.88 -13.49
N GLN A 82 -14.61 -47.79 -13.21
CA GLN A 82 -15.91 -47.44 -12.62
C GLN A 82 -15.78 -46.82 -11.22
N ILE A 83 -14.88 -47.33 -10.37
CA ILE A 83 -14.59 -46.73 -9.05
C ILE A 83 -14.05 -45.31 -9.21
N SER A 84 -13.15 -45.09 -10.17
CA SER A 84 -12.56 -43.76 -10.41
C SER A 84 -13.63 -42.75 -10.83
N LEU A 85 -14.53 -43.14 -11.74
CA LEU A 85 -15.68 -42.32 -12.14
C LEU A 85 -16.67 -42.10 -10.97
N ALA A 86 -16.99 -43.14 -10.22
CA ALA A 86 -17.89 -43.07 -9.07
C ALA A 86 -17.36 -42.15 -7.96
N LYS A 87 -16.05 -42.14 -7.71
CA LYS A 87 -15.42 -41.20 -6.76
C LYS A 87 -15.58 -39.75 -7.18
N ALA A 88 -15.48 -39.46 -8.49
CA ALA A 88 -15.75 -38.12 -8.99
C ALA A 88 -17.21 -37.72 -8.74
N ILE A 89 -18.16 -38.58 -9.12
CA ILE A 89 -19.60 -38.36 -8.91
C ILE A 89 -19.98 -38.23 -7.43
N LEU A 90 -19.32 -38.96 -6.54
CA LEU A 90 -19.55 -38.88 -5.10
C LEU A 90 -19.32 -37.47 -4.56
N VAL A 91 -18.29 -36.76 -5.05
CA VAL A 91 -18.04 -35.36 -4.70
C VAL A 91 -19.20 -34.48 -5.19
N ILE A 92 -19.70 -34.73 -6.41
CA ILE A 92 -20.84 -33.99 -7.00
C ILE A 92 -22.10 -34.15 -6.15
N ALA A 93 -22.41 -35.38 -5.75
CA ALA A 93 -23.59 -35.70 -4.97
C ALA A 93 -23.59 -34.98 -3.62
N LYS A 94 -22.43 -34.93 -2.94
CA LYS A 94 -22.24 -34.21 -1.68
C LYS A 94 -22.42 -32.69 -1.84
N GLU A 95 -21.79 -32.11 -2.86
CA GLU A 95 -21.93 -30.68 -3.17
C GLU A 95 -23.36 -30.28 -3.56
N SER A 96 -24.10 -31.20 -4.19
CA SER A 96 -25.51 -31.02 -4.56
C SER A 96 -26.47 -31.32 -3.40
N ASN A 97 -25.95 -31.57 -2.19
CA ASN A 97 -26.70 -31.94 -0.99
C ASN A 97 -27.58 -33.21 -1.15
N ASN A 98 -27.27 -34.08 -2.12
CA ASN A 98 -27.91 -35.37 -2.29
C ASN A 98 -27.15 -36.43 -1.49
N LEU A 99 -27.28 -36.34 -0.16
CA LEU A 99 -26.53 -37.17 0.78
C LEU A 99 -26.92 -38.64 0.69
N GLN A 100 -28.17 -38.93 0.31
CA GLN A 100 -28.66 -40.30 0.14
C GLN A 100 -27.94 -41.01 -1.03
N PHE A 101 -27.94 -40.40 -2.21
CA PHE A 101 -27.23 -40.95 -3.37
C PHE A 101 -25.71 -41.01 -3.13
N ALA A 102 -25.15 -40.02 -2.45
CA ALA A 102 -23.74 -40.04 -2.05
C ALA A 102 -23.41 -41.23 -1.12
N TRP A 103 -24.32 -41.58 -0.21
CA TRP A 103 -24.15 -42.72 0.68
C TRP A 103 -24.22 -44.05 -0.08
N GLU A 104 -25.21 -44.22 -0.95
CA GLU A 104 -25.39 -45.41 -1.81
C GLU A 104 -24.17 -45.64 -2.72
N LEU A 105 -23.71 -44.58 -3.40
CA LEU A 105 -22.51 -44.63 -4.23
C LEU A 105 -21.24 -44.92 -3.43
N SER A 106 -21.11 -44.32 -2.24
CA SER A 106 -19.98 -44.61 -1.34
C SER A 106 -19.99 -46.06 -0.85
N ALA A 107 -21.15 -46.66 -0.62
CA ALA A 107 -21.25 -48.07 -0.25
C ALA A 107 -20.82 -48.97 -1.41
N GLN A 108 -21.26 -48.68 -2.63
CA GLN A 108 -20.91 -49.47 -3.80
C GLN A 108 -19.43 -49.37 -4.20
N ILE A 109 -18.81 -48.18 -4.01
CA ILE A 109 -17.36 -48.02 -4.15
C ILE A 109 -16.61 -48.94 -3.19
N ARG A 110 -17.03 -49.01 -1.90
CA ARG A 110 -16.39 -49.87 -0.91
C ARG A 110 -16.55 -51.35 -1.26
N ASN A 111 -17.74 -51.78 -1.70
CA ASN A 111 -17.98 -53.14 -2.15
C ASN A 111 -17.05 -53.53 -3.30
N SER A 112 -16.92 -52.65 -4.29
CA SER A 112 -16.05 -52.85 -5.45
C SER A 112 -14.56 -52.87 -5.08
N GLN A 113 -14.13 -52.02 -4.15
CA GLN A 113 -12.76 -52.02 -3.61
C GLN A 113 -12.43 -53.29 -2.82
N MET A 114 -13.39 -53.81 -2.04
CA MET A 114 -13.24 -55.09 -1.34
C MET A 114 -13.08 -56.26 -2.31
N LEU A 115 -13.83 -56.25 -3.42
CA LEU A 115 -13.71 -57.25 -4.48
C LEU A 115 -12.30 -57.25 -5.10
N LEU A 116 -11.78 -56.07 -5.45
CA LEU A 116 -10.41 -55.90 -5.97
C LEU A 116 -9.35 -56.34 -4.96
N SER A 117 -9.54 -56.02 -3.67
CA SER A 117 -8.63 -56.43 -2.58
C SER A 117 -8.57 -57.96 -2.41
N ASN A 118 -9.73 -58.63 -2.50
CA ASN A 118 -9.81 -60.08 -2.41
C ASN A 118 -9.11 -60.77 -3.59
N ALA A 119 -9.27 -60.26 -4.81
CA ALA A 119 -8.59 -60.78 -6.00
C ALA A 119 -7.06 -60.60 -5.90
N ALA A 120 -6.60 -59.43 -5.47
CA ALA A 120 -5.19 -59.15 -5.26
C ALA A 120 -4.57 -60.09 -4.19
N SER A 121 -5.31 -60.36 -3.11
CA SER A 121 -4.88 -61.28 -2.04
C SER A 121 -4.75 -62.73 -2.51
N ARG A 122 -5.64 -63.15 -3.43
CA ARG A 122 -5.63 -64.50 -4.04
C ARG A 122 -4.63 -64.65 -5.19
N ARG A 123 -4.06 -63.54 -5.70
CA ARG A 123 -3.17 -63.48 -6.86
C ARG A 123 -3.76 -64.12 -8.13
N SER A 124 -5.09 -64.04 -8.26
CA SER A 124 -5.85 -64.50 -9.42
C SER A 124 -6.71 -63.36 -9.99
N PRO A 125 -6.92 -63.30 -11.31
CA PRO A 125 -7.76 -62.25 -11.90
C PRO A 125 -9.22 -62.46 -11.49
N LEU A 126 -10.01 -61.39 -11.52
CA LEU A 126 -11.44 -61.49 -11.29
C LEU A 126 -12.11 -62.22 -12.45
N THR A 127 -12.95 -63.21 -12.13
CA THR A 127 -13.78 -63.87 -13.13
C THR A 127 -15.06 -63.07 -13.38
N ASN A 128 -15.63 -63.21 -14.58
CA ASN A 128 -16.89 -62.54 -14.94
C ASN A 128 -18.01 -62.79 -13.94
N ARG A 129 -18.12 -64.02 -13.41
CA ARG A 129 -19.15 -64.40 -12.42
C ARG A 129 -18.97 -63.71 -11.08
N GLU A 130 -17.73 -63.45 -10.66
CA GLU A 130 -17.43 -62.76 -9.40
C GLU A 130 -17.66 -61.25 -9.49
N SER A 131 -17.49 -60.65 -10.68
CA SER A 131 -17.61 -59.21 -10.90
C SER A 131 -18.98 -58.75 -11.39
N GLU A 132 -19.84 -59.65 -11.87
CA GLU A 132 -21.11 -59.33 -12.54
C GLU A 132 -22.02 -58.42 -11.71
N SER A 133 -22.24 -58.75 -10.43
CA SER A 133 -23.10 -57.96 -9.54
C SER A 133 -22.50 -56.58 -9.26
N ALA A 134 -21.21 -56.51 -8.92
CA ALA A 134 -20.53 -55.25 -8.63
C ALA A 134 -20.54 -54.29 -9.83
N ILE A 135 -20.28 -54.81 -11.03
CA ILE A 135 -20.30 -54.05 -12.28
C ILE A 135 -21.72 -53.56 -12.60
N ARG A 136 -22.72 -54.42 -12.44
CA ARG A 136 -24.13 -54.09 -12.71
C ARG A 136 -24.64 -53.01 -11.75
N ASP A 137 -24.45 -53.19 -10.45
CA ASP A 137 -24.93 -52.26 -9.43
C ASP A 137 -24.23 -50.90 -9.55
N MET A 138 -22.92 -50.89 -9.85
CA MET A 138 -22.19 -49.66 -10.13
C MET A 138 -22.71 -48.97 -11.41
N ALA A 139 -22.97 -49.72 -12.48
CA ALA A 139 -23.52 -49.17 -13.72
C ALA A 139 -24.90 -48.53 -13.51
N LEU A 140 -25.76 -49.11 -12.67
CA LEU A 140 -27.05 -48.51 -12.32
C LEU A 140 -26.90 -47.16 -11.61
N LEU A 141 -25.98 -47.07 -10.65
CA LEU A 141 -25.72 -45.80 -9.94
C LEU A 141 -25.07 -44.76 -10.85
N LEU A 142 -24.17 -45.17 -11.75
CA LEU A 142 -23.57 -44.27 -12.74
C LEU A 142 -24.62 -43.74 -13.73
N TYR A 143 -25.57 -44.59 -14.15
CA TYR A 143 -26.70 -44.17 -14.99
C TYR A 143 -27.62 -43.19 -14.24
N GLN A 144 -27.94 -43.48 -12.99
CA GLN A 144 -28.72 -42.57 -12.15
C GLN A 144 -28.02 -41.22 -11.95
N ALA A 145 -26.69 -41.21 -11.80
CA ALA A 145 -25.90 -39.97 -11.76
C ALA A 145 -26.04 -39.14 -13.04
N GLN A 146 -26.07 -39.80 -14.20
CA GLN A 146 -26.29 -39.12 -15.49
C GLN A 146 -27.68 -38.49 -15.56
N GLN A 147 -28.72 -39.17 -15.07
CA GLN A 147 -30.09 -38.63 -14.97
C GLN A 147 -30.19 -37.45 -14.00
N LEU A 148 -29.35 -37.44 -12.96
CA LEU A 148 -29.22 -36.32 -12.03
C LEU A 148 -28.34 -35.17 -12.57
N HIS A 149 -27.89 -35.25 -13.83
CA HIS A 149 -26.98 -34.30 -14.47
C HIS A 149 -25.66 -34.13 -13.70
N TYR A 150 -25.15 -35.20 -13.10
CA TYR A 150 -23.82 -35.24 -12.46
C TYR A 150 -22.73 -35.55 -13.50
N ASP A 151 -22.83 -34.96 -14.69
CA ASP A 151 -21.83 -35.07 -15.75
C ASP A 151 -20.70 -34.02 -15.58
N SER A 152 -19.59 -34.27 -16.28
CA SER A 152 -18.38 -33.44 -16.20
C SER A 152 -18.62 -32.01 -16.71
N ALA A 153 -19.44 -31.82 -17.75
CA ALA A 153 -19.71 -30.50 -18.32
C ALA A 153 -20.52 -29.62 -17.35
N THR A 154 -21.53 -30.19 -16.70
CA THR A 154 -22.31 -29.54 -15.65
C THR A 154 -21.43 -29.13 -14.47
N MET A 155 -20.46 -29.98 -14.09
CA MET A 155 -19.48 -29.65 -13.05
C MET A 155 -18.53 -28.53 -13.44
N PHE A 156 -18.00 -28.55 -14.66
CA PHE A 156 -17.17 -27.46 -15.16
C PHE A 156 -17.92 -26.13 -15.14
N MET A 157 -19.19 -26.12 -15.55
CA MET A 157 -20.03 -24.92 -15.50
C MET A 157 -20.28 -24.43 -14.07
N ARG A 158 -20.57 -25.34 -13.12
CA ARG A 158 -20.76 -24.98 -11.71
C ARG A 158 -19.48 -24.47 -11.05
N LEU A 159 -18.34 -25.11 -11.32
CA LEU A 159 -17.04 -24.67 -10.80
C LEU A 159 -16.69 -23.30 -11.36
N LYS A 160 -16.89 -23.08 -12.67
CA LYS A 160 -16.71 -21.77 -13.31
C LYS A 160 -17.59 -20.71 -12.66
N ALA A 161 -18.87 -20.99 -12.41
CA ALA A 161 -19.77 -20.05 -11.74
C ALA A 161 -19.32 -19.74 -10.29
N LYS A 162 -18.84 -20.74 -9.54
CA LYS A 162 -18.26 -20.52 -8.20
C LYS A 162 -16.99 -19.68 -8.24
N ILE A 163 -16.09 -19.93 -9.19
CA ILE A 163 -14.86 -19.13 -9.39
C ILE A 163 -15.24 -17.68 -9.70
N GLN A 164 -16.15 -17.45 -10.65
CA GLN A 164 -16.64 -16.11 -11.00
C GLN A 164 -17.26 -15.40 -9.80
N SER A 165 -18.09 -16.09 -9.01
CA SER A 165 -18.68 -15.52 -7.79
C SER A 165 -17.63 -15.16 -6.73
N LEU A 166 -16.60 -16.01 -6.54
CA LEU A 166 -15.50 -15.72 -5.63
C LEU A 166 -14.62 -14.56 -6.11
N GLU A 167 -14.38 -14.47 -7.43
CA GLU A 167 -13.68 -13.34 -8.05
C GLU A 167 -14.45 -12.03 -7.85
N GLU A 168 -15.77 -12.04 -8.08
CA GLU A 168 -16.65 -10.89 -7.83
C GLU A 168 -16.63 -10.44 -6.36
N GLN A 169 -16.70 -11.39 -5.41
CA GLN A 169 -16.59 -11.09 -3.98
C GLN A 169 -15.21 -10.52 -3.63
N ALA A 170 -14.13 -11.10 -4.14
CA ALA A 170 -12.78 -10.62 -3.92
C ALA A 170 -12.60 -9.19 -4.46
N ASN A 171 -13.12 -8.91 -5.66
CA ASN A 171 -13.11 -7.57 -6.25
C ASN A 171 -13.91 -6.57 -5.39
N SER A 172 -15.11 -6.95 -4.92
CA SER A 172 -15.92 -6.11 -4.03
C SER A 172 -15.21 -5.81 -2.70
N PHE A 173 -14.55 -6.80 -2.10
CA PHE A 173 -13.77 -6.60 -0.87
C PHE A 173 -12.54 -5.72 -1.12
N SER A 174 -11.85 -5.89 -2.24
CA SER A 174 -10.72 -5.04 -2.63
C SER A 174 -11.15 -3.57 -2.79
N GLU A 175 -12.28 -3.32 -3.45
CA GLU A 175 -12.83 -1.98 -3.61
C GLU A 175 -13.19 -1.32 -2.27
N LYS A 176 -13.90 -2.05 -1.40
CA LYS A 176 -14.23 -1.58 -0.04
C LYS A 176 -12.97 -1.30 0.79
N SER A 177 -12.00 -2.21 0.76
CA SER A 177 -10.72 -2.05 1.46
C SER A 177 -9.97 -0.82 0.98
N SER A 178 -9.88 -0.60 -0.33
CA SER A 178 -9.26 0.61 -0.91
C SER A 178 -9.98 1.89 -0.45
N LYS A 179 -11.32 1.87 -0.40
CA LYS A 179 -12.11 3.02 0.05
C LYS A 179 -11.85 3.36 1.53
N TYR A 180 -11.87 2.36 2.41
CA TYR A 180 -11.59 2.57 3.83
C TYR A 180 -10.14 2.98 4.08
N GLY A 181 -9.19 2.39 3.33
CA GLY A 181 -7.79 2.79 3.38
C GLY A 181 -7.59 4.26 2.99
N GLN A 182 -8.30 4.74 1.97
CA GLN A 182 -8.24 6.15 1.56
C GLN A 182 -8.82 7.08 2.64
N ILE A 183 -9.99 6.76 3.20
CA ILE A 183 -10.58 7.56 4.29
C ILE A 183 -9.61 7.64 5.48
N ALA A 184 -9.02 6.52 5.89
CA ALA A 184 -8.07 6.50 7.00
C ALA A 184 -6.77 7.29 6.72
N ALA A 185 -6.39 7.47 5.45
CA ALA A 185 -5.24 8.26 5.03
C ALA A 185 -5.52 9.76 4.95
N GLU A 186 -6.78 10.13 4.70
CA GLU A 186 -7.22 11.51 4.51
C GLU A 186 -7.80 12.13 5.79
N GLU A 187 -8.32 11.32 6.72
CA GLU A 187 -8.84 11.78 8.00
C GLU A 187 -7.74 12.43 8.84
N VAL A 188 -8.04 13.62 9.39
CA VAL A 188 -7.16 14.29 10.37
C VAL A 188 -7.31 13.57 11.72
N PRO A 189 -6.24 12.96 12.27
CA PRO A 189 -6.29 12.33 13.59
C PRO A 189 -6.78 13.27 14.68
N LYS A 190 -7.61 12.75 15.60
CA LYS A 190 -8.11 13.51 16.76
C LYS A 190 -7.01 14.16 17.59
N SER A 191 -5.85 13.50 17.69
CA SER A 191 -4.67 14.01 18.38
C SER A 191 -4.11 15.26 17.70
N LEU A 192 -3.98 15.24 16.35
CA LEU A 192 -3.53 16.39 15.57
C LEU A 192 -4.53 17.55 15.63
N TYR A 193 -5.83 17.25 15.53
CA TYR A 193 -6.87 18.27 15.70
C TYR A 193 -6.82 18.93 17.09
N CYS A 194 -6.70 18.12 18.16
CA CYS A 194 -6.52 18.62 19.52
C CYS A 194 -5.30 19.54 19.64
N LEU A 195 -4.16 19.14 19.05
CA LEU A 195 -2.92 19.89 19.10
C LEU A 195 -3.08 21.26 18.45
N GLY A 196 -3.66 21.31 17.24
CA GLY A 196 -3.93 22.56 16.53
C GLY A 196 -4.79 23.52 17.35
N VAL A 197 -5.93 23.05 17.89
CA VAL A 197 -6.82 23.88 18.70
C VAL A 197 -6.12 24.41 19.96
N ARG A 198 -5.36 23.57 20.66
CA ARG A 198 -4.63 23.99 21.87
C ARG A 198 -3.55 25.01 21.57
N LEU A 199 -2.77 24.81 20.50
CA LEU A 199 -1.74 25.74 20.09
C LEU A 199 -2.32 27.10 19.68
N THR A 200 -3.43 27.10 18.95
CA THR A 200 -4.17 28.33 18.63
C THR A 200 -4.64 29.03 19.90
N ALA A 201 -5.18 28.30 20.88
CA ALA A 201 -5.57 28.89 22.17
C ALA A 201 -4.37 29.49 22.92
N GLU A 202 -3.22 28.80 22.95
CA GLU A 202 -2.00 29.31 23.57
C GLU A 202 -1.45 30.56 22.87
N TRP A 203 -1.53 30.62 21.55
CA TRP A 203 -1.12 31.78 20.76
C TRP A 203 -1.83 33.06 21.17
N PHE A 204 -3.16 32.99 21.33
CA PHE A 204 -3.97 34.15 21.71
C PHE A 204 -3.94 34.44 23.20
N ARG A 205 -3.60 33.45 24.04
CA ARG A 205 -3.48 33.61 25.50
C ARG A 205 -2.14 34.21 25.93
N SER A 206 -1.04 33.84 25.27
CA SER A 206 0.31 34.15 25.71
C SER A 206 0.86 35.43 25.08
N SER A 207 0.76 36.55 25.80
CA SER A 207 1.36 37.84 25.40
C SER A 207 2.88 37.79 25.22
N ASN A 208 3.57 36.85 25.88
CA ASN A 208 5.01 36.62 25.72
C ASN A 208 5.40 36.01 24.36
N LEU A 209 4.56 35.12 23.78
CA LEU A 209 4.79 34.61 22.43
C LEU A 209 4.70 35.75 21.40
N GLN A 210 3.71 36.62 21.58
CA GLN A 210 3.54 37.82 20.75
C GLN A 210 4.65 38.86 20.96
N LYS A 211 5.29 38.91 22.14
CA LYS A 211 6.46 39.78 22.39
C LYS A 211 7.73 39.25 21.75
N LYS A 212 7.97 37.92 21.79
CA LYS A 212 9.10 37.28 21.07
C LYS A 212 9.06 37.56 19.56
N LEU A 213 7.88 37.81 18.97
CA LEU A 213 7.78 38.28 17.59
C LEU A 213 8.47 39.62 17.34
N LYS A 214 8.51 40.53 18.31
CA LYS A 214 9.16 41.83 18.12
C LYS A 214 10.69 41.72 18.06
N GLU A 215 11.24 40.61 18.54
CA GLU A 215 12.67 40.26 18.42
C GLU A 215 13.00 39.64 17.04
N GLU A 216 12.00 39.24 16.23
CA GLU A 216 12.17 38.72 14.85
C GLU A 216 12.74 39.75 13.86
N LYS A 217 12.88 41.03 14.25
CA LYS A 217 13.60 42.03 13.43
C LYS A 217 15.05 41.63 13.14
N GLN A 218 15.69 40.85 14.03
CA GLN A 218 17.02 40.28 13.78
C GLN A 218 16.97 39.09 12.81
N ALA A 219 15.85 38.35 12.75
CA ALA A 219 15.66 37.26 11.81
C ALA A 219 15.41 37.77 10.38
N ALA A 220 14.79 38.94 10.22
CA ALA A 220 14.49 39.54 8.91
C ALA A 220 15.72 39.66 8.00
N ALA A 221 16.90 39.99 8.56
CA ALA A 221 18.15 40.06 7.80
C ALA A 221 18.59 38.68 7.26
N LYS A 222 18.38 37.61 8.04
CA LYS A 222 18.68 36.23 7.63
C LYS A 222 17.76 35.72 6.52
N LEU A 223 16.54 36.26 6.37
CA LEU A 223 15.56 35.73 5.40
C LEU A 223 15.94 35.98 3.95
N VAL A 224 16.76 36.99 3.69
CA VAL A 224 17.21 37.39 2.36
C VAL A 224 18.71 37.15 2.13
N ASP A 225 19.42 36.65 3.15
CA ASP A 225 20.85 36.40 3.07
C ASP A 225 21.15 35.14 2.27
N THR A 226 21.52 35.32 1.01
CA THR A 226 21.85 34.21 0.10
C THR A 226 23.07 33.37 0.51
N GLY A 227 23.82 33.76 1.55
CA GLY A 227 24.89 32.97 2.16
C GLY A 227 24.39 31.87 3.11
N LEU A 228 23.10 31.85 3.46
CA LEU A 228 22.49 30.87 4.36
C LEU A 228 21.84 29.70 3.60
N TYR A 229 21.60 28.60 4.31
CA TYR A 229 20.93 27.41 3.78
C TYR A 229 19.42 27.52 3.94
N HIS A 230 18.75 27.95 2.87
CA HIS A 230 17.31 28.15 2.84
C HIS A 230 16.55 26.89 2.45
N PHE A 231 15.72 26.42 3.37
CA PHE A 231 14.76 25.34 3.16
C PHE A 231 13.35 25.90 3.12
N CYS A 232 12.47 25.32 2.30
CA CYS A 232 11.05 25.65 2.33
C CYS A 232 10.17 24.41 2.48
N VAL A 233 9.10 24.56 3.27
CA VAL A 233 8.09 23.53 3.51
C VAL A 233 6.72 24.19 3.43
N PHE A 234 5.81 23.59 2.67
CA PHE A 234 4.44 24.08 2.51
C PHE A 234 3.48 23.03 3.07
N SER A 235 2.82 23.32 4.19
CA SER A 235 2.07 22.31 4.95
C SER A 235 1.04 22.92 5.89
N ASP A 236 -0.02 22.18 6.13
CA ASP A 236 -1.05 22.40 7.15
C ASP A 236 -0.84 21.49 8.39
N ASN A 237 0.20 20.65 8.40
CA ASN A 237 0.47 19.66 9.43
C ASN A 237 1.63 20.10 10.33
N ILE A 238 1.27 20.59 11.52
CA ILE A 238 2.21 21.15 12.51
C ILE A 238 3.22 20.09 12.98
N LEU A 239 2.76 18.89 13.33
CA LEU A 239 3.64 17.84 13.84
C LEU A 239 4.58 17.34 12.75
N ALA A 240 4.04 17.17 11.53
CA ALA A 240 4.84 16.69 10.42
C ALA A 240 5.95 17.68 10.04
N THR A 241 5.59 18.96 9.91
CA THR A 241 6.56 20.03 9.69
C THR A 241 7.58 20.13 10.83
N SER A 242 7.16 19.95 12.08
CA SER A 242 8.08 19.93 13.22
C SER A 242 9.13 18.84 13.11
N VAL A 243 8.77 17.65 12.61
CA VAL A 243 9.72 16.56 12.41
C VAL A 243 10.70 16.88 11.28
N VAL A 244 10.26 17.50 10.18
CA VAL A 244 11.16 17.96 9.12
C VAL A 244 12.20 18.94 9.66
N VAL A 245 11.75 19.98 10.37
CA VAL A 245 12.64 21.00 10.96
C VAL A 245 13.57 20.39 12.00
N ASN A 246 13.04 19.58 12.94
CA ASN A 246 13.83 18.98 14.01
C ASN A 246 14.85 17.97 13.48
N SER A 247 14.44 17.11 12.55
CA SER A 247 15.35 16.14 11.93
C SER A 247 16.46 16.82 11.13
N THR A 248 16.16 17.93 10.44
CA THR A 248 17.17 18.73 9.74
C THR A 248 18.12 19.41 10.73
N ALA A 249 17.59 20.01 11.81
CA ALA A 249 18.38 20.68 12.84
C ALA A 249 19.33 19.73 13.57
N MET A 250 18.84 18.54 13.95
CA MET A 250 19.63 17.53 14.66
C MET A 250 20.78 16.98 13.81
N ASN A 251 20.57 16.81 12.51
CA ASN A 251 21.56 16.23 11.60
C ASN A 251 22.40 17.27 10.84
N SER A 252 22.13 18.56 11.03
CA SER A 252 22.93 19.65 10.46
C SER A 252 24.26 19.81 11.20
N LYS A 253 25.32 20.05 10.44
CA LYS A 253 26.65 20.42 10.97
C LYS A 253 26.68 21.84 11.51
N ASN A 254 25.98 22.76 10.84
CA ASN A 254 25.94 24.18 11.18
C ASN A 254 24.48 24.67 11.26
N PRO A 255 23.74 24.32 12.32
CA PRO A 255 22.31 24.62 12.41
C PRO A 255 22.02 26.14 12.43
N ASP A 256 22.93 26.98 12.92
CA ASP A 256 22.76 28.45 12.94
C ASP A 256 22.73 29.10 11.54
N MET A 257 23.23 28.37 10.52
CA MET A 257 23.23 28.75 9.11
C MET A 257 21.95 28.32 8.37
N VAL A 258 21.07 27.56 9.02
CA VAL A 258 19.87 27.00 8.41
C VAL A 258 18.67 27.93 8.65
N VAL A 259 17.94 28.22 7.58
CA VAL A 259 16.72 29.02 7.58
C VAL A 259 15.58 28.21 6.99
N PHE A 260 14.53 27.97 7.77
CA PHE A 260 13.29 27.36 7.30
C PHE A 260 12.22 28.42 7.03
N HIS A 261 11.71 28.39 5.80
CA HIS A 261 10.54 29.14 5.38
C HIS A 261 9.34 28.20 5.33
N LEU A 262 8.47 28.30 6.34
CA LEU A 262 7.27 27.50 6.46
C LEU A 262 6.08 28.30 5.95
N VAL A 263 5.32 27.76 5.00
CA VAL A 263 4.08 28.39 4.53
C VAL A 263 2.90 27.49 4.84
N THR A 264 1.88 28.07 5.44
CA THR A 264 0.64 27.40 5.86
C THR A 264 -0.59 28.22 5.46
N ASP A 265 -1.78 27.66 5.63
CA ASP A 265 -3.05 28.37 5.52
C ASP A 265 -3.38 29.21 6.77
N GLU A 266 -4.39 30.08 6.66
CA GLU A 266 -4.87 30.93 7.75
C GLU A 266 -5.33 30.14 8.98
N VAL A 267 -5.92 28.96 8.77
CA VAL A 267 -6.47 28.12 9.82
C VAL A 267 -5.37 27.59 10.75
N ASN A 268 -4.24 27.16 10.18
CA ASN A 268 -3.14 26.56 10.92
C ASN A 268 -2.05 27.58 11.31
N TYR A 269 -2.07 28.79 10.75
CA TYR A 269 -1.06 29.83 10.97
C TYR A 269 -0.78 30.13 12.45
N ALA A 270 -1.83 30.39 13.25
CA ALA A 270 -1.67 30.73 14.66
C ALA A 270 -1.03 29.57 15.46
N ALA A 271 -1.50 28.35 15.22
CA ALA A 271 -0.98 27.16 15.88
C ALA A 271 0.48 26.88 15.49
N MET A 272 0.81 27.04 14.21
CA MET A 272 2.15 26.83 13.69
C MET A 272 3.13 27.89 14.21
N LYS A 273 2.76 29.18 14.19
CA LYS A 273 3.54 30.24 14.84
C LYS A 273 3.75 29.95 16.32
N ALA A 274 2.72 29.51 17.06
CA ALA A 274 2.87 29.17 18.46
C ALA A 274 3.90 28.06 18.66
N TRP A 275 3.78 26.95 17.93
CA TRP A 275 4.67 25.79 18.03
C TRP A 275 6.13 26.16 17.78
N PHE A 276 6.42 26.88 16.68
CA PHE A 276 7.79 27.23 16.31
C PHE A 276 8.37 28.40 17.12
N THR A 277 7.53 29.16 17.83
CA THR A 277 7.99 30.21 18.78
C THR A 277 8.28 29.64 20.17
N MET A 278 7.54 28.60 20.59
CA MET A 278 7.71 28.00 21.92
C MET A 278 8.82 26.95 21.97
N ASN A 279 9.10 26.28 20.86
CA ASN A 279 10.13 25.25 20.77
C ASN A 279 11.44 25.79 20.18
N SER A 280 12.57 25.18 20.55
CA SER A 280 13.91 25.51 20.02
C SER A 280 14.43 24.37 19.15
N PHE A 281 15.03 24.72 18.01
CA PHE A 281 15.55 23.77 17.02
C PHE A 281 17.06 23.96 16.82
N ARG A 282 17.83 23.92 17.92
CA ARG A 282 19.30 23.95 17.91
C ARG A 282 19.90 25.16 17.16
N GLY A 283 19.26 26.33 17.21
CA GLY A 283 19.74 27.55 16.55
C GLY A 283 19.24 27.77 15.11
N VAL A 284 18.50 26.81 14.55
CA VAL A 284 17.84 26.98 13.25
C VAL A 284 16.86 28.15 13.30
N THR A 285 16.92 29.01 12.28
CA THR A 285 15.97 30.12 12.13
C THR A 285 14.72 29.61 11.42
N VAL A 286 13.55 29.79 12.01
CA VAL A 286 12.27 29.34 11.44
C VAL A 286 11.33 30.52 11.29
N VAL A 287 10.78 30.71 10.10
CA VAL A 287 9.74 31.71 9.83
C VAL A 287 8.51 31.02 9.29
N VAL A 288 7.36 31.39 9.84
CA VAL A 288 6.06 30.93 9.39
C VAL A 288 5.35 32.09 8.69
N GLN A 289 4.92 31.85 7.46
CA GLN A 289 4.11 32.76 6.63
C GLN A 289 2.76 32.11 6.36
N LYS A 290 1.75 32.94 6.10
CA LYS A 290 0.43 32.46 5.68
C LYS A 290 0.19 32.77 4.21
N ILE A 291 -0.45 31.84 3.51
CA ILE A 291 -0.67 31.91 2.06
C ILE A 291 -1.55 33.10 1.66
N GLU A 292 -2.43 33.55 2.54
CA GLU A 292 -3.36 34.67 2.32
C GLU A 292 -2.64 36.04 2.28
N GLU A 293 -1.38 36.12 2.72
CA GLU A 293 -0.56 37.34 2.59
C GLU A 293 0.03 37.52 1.18
N PHE A 294 -0.04 36.49 0.33
CA PHE A 294 0.49 36.55 -1.03
C PHE A 294 -0.50 37.22 -1.97
N SER A 295 -0.35 38.52 -2.18
CA SER A 295 -1.22 39.32 -3.06
C SER A 295 -1.28 38.83 -4.51
N TRP A 296 -0.20 38.22 -5.01
CA TRP A 296 -0.13 37.62 -6.35
C TRP A 296 -0.89 36.30 -6.47
N LEU A 297 -1.21 35.63 -5.35
CA LEU A 297 -1.88 34.33 -5.35
C LEU A 297 -3.39 34.50 -5.49
N ASN A 298 -3.84 34.82 -6.70
CA ASN A 298 -5.25 35.01 -7.02
C ASN A 298 -5.62 34.36 -8.35
N ALA A 299 -6.92 34.23 -8.62
CA ALA A 299 -7.44 33.55 -9.82
C ALA A 299 -7.07 34.24 -11.14
N SER A 300 -6.65 35.51 -11.11
CA SER A 300 -6.18 36.21 -12.32
C SER A 300 -4.79 35.75 -12.75
N TYR A 301 -3.97 35.27 -11.82
CA TYR A 301 -2.61 34.83 -12.09
C TYR A 301 -2.44 33.31 -12.03
N VAL A 302 -3.14 32.63 -11.12
CA VAL A 302 -2.96 31.20 -10.82
C VAL A 302 -4.04 30.36 -11.50
N PRO A 303 -3.71 29.52 -12.51
CA PRO A 303 -4.71 28.76 -13.26
C PRO A 303 -5.51 27.77 -12.41
N VAL A 304 -4.90 27.18 -11.38
CA VAL A 304 -5.59 26.23 -10.48
C VAL A 304 -6.68 26.93 -9.68
N LEU A 305 -6.44 28.14 -9.18
CA LEU A 305 -7.46 28.94 -8.48
C LEU A 305 -8.61 29.32 -9.42
N LYS A 306 -8.29 29.65 -10.67
CA LYS A 306 -9.28 29.91 -11.71
C LYS A 306 -10.16 28.68 -11.97
N GLN A 307 -9.55 27.50 -12.08
CA GLN A 307 -10.28 26.23 -12.23
C GLN A 307 -11.11 25.88 -10.98
N LEU A 308 -10.66 26.25 -9.79
CA LEU A 308 -11.42 26.02 -8.55
C LEU A 308 -12.68 26.88 -8.43
N GLN A 309 -12.77 27.98 -9.16
CA GLN A 309 -13.99 28.81 -9.24
C GLN A 309 -15.04 28.23 -10.21
N ASP A 310 -14.66 27.25 -11.03
CA ASP A 310 -15.56 26.60 -11.98
C ASP A 310 -16.42 25.52 -11.30
N SER A 311 -17.74 25.58 -11.54
CA SER A 311 -18.72 24.71 -10.89
C SER A 311 -18.56 23.24 -11.26
N ASP A 312 -18.14 22.94 -12.50
CA ASP A 312 -17.95 21.56 -12.96
C ASP A 312 -16.71 20.94 -12.30
N THR A 313 -15.67 21.74 -12.10
CA THR A 313 -14.48 21.36 -11.34
C THR A 313 -14.79 21.15 -9.85
N GLN A 314 -15.57 22.03 -9.24
CA GLN A 314 -16.01 21.82 -7.86
C GLN A 314 -16.85 20.54 -7.72
N ASN A 315 -17.78 20.31 -8.66
CA ASN A 315 -18.58 19.08 -8.67
C ASN A 315 -17.69 17.84 -8.83
N TYR A 316 -16.66 17.87 -9.66
CA TYR A 316 -15.78 16.71 -9.84
C TYR A 316 -15.05 16.30 -8.55
N TYR A 317 -14.53 17.26 -7.78
CA TYR A 317 -13.71 17.00 -6.60
C TYR A 317 -14.49 16.95 -5.28
N PHE A 318 -15.61 17.68 -5.17
CA PHE A 318 -16.35 17.84 -3.91
C PHE A 318 -17.74 17.17 -3.90
N SER A 319 -18.23 16.63 -5.03
CA SER A 319 -19.53 15.94 -5.04
C SER A 319 -19.48 14.59 -4.33
N GLY A 320 -20.27 14.48 -3.26
CA GLY A 320 -20.68 13.21 -2.68
C GLY A 320 -21.70 12.50 -3.58
N ASN A 321 -21.26 11.47 -4.28
CA ASN A 321 -22.07 10.28 -4.61
C ASN A 321 -23.39 10.48 -5.42
N HIS A 322 -23.44 11.41 -6.37
CA HIS A 322 -24.65 11.59 -7.20
C HIS A 322 -24.64 11.01 -8.61
N ASP A 323 -23.50 10.51 -9.11
CA ASP A 323 -23.49 9.87 -10.42
C ASP A 323 -22.83 8.50 -10.39
N ASN A 324 -23.47 7.56 -11.10
CA ASN A 324 -22.99 6.24 -11.54
C ASN A 324 -21.71 6.31 -12.41
N SER A 325 -20.91 7.37 -12.28
CA SER A 325 -19.65 7.53 -12.99
C SER A 325 -18.60 6.60 -12.38
N ARG A 326 -18.03 5.76 -13.25
CA ARG A 326 -16.95 4.79 -13.01
C ARG A 326 -15.61 5.43 -12.56
N THR A 327 -15.62 6.64 -12.01
CA THR A 327 -14.42 7.39 -11.63
C THR A 327 -14.00 6.97 -10.22
N PRO A 328 -12.86 6.26 -10.03
CA PRO A 328 -12.50 5.75 -8.71
C PRO A 328 -12.31 6.85 -7.65
N ILE A 329 -12.61 6.55 -6.39
CA ILE A 329 -12.62 7.54 -5.29
C ILE A 329 -11.26 8.21 -5.06
N LYS A 330 -10.16 7.52 -5.42
CA LYS A 330 -8.80 8.11 -5.43
C LYS A 330 -8.67 9.36 -6.32
N PHE A 331 -9.61 9.58 -7.25
CA PHE A 331 -9.65 10.71 -8.17
C PHE A 331 -10.46 11.91 -7.67
N ARG A 332 -11.01 11.85 -6.45
CA ARG A 332 -11.82 12.92 -5.83
C ARG A 332 -11.20 13.46 -4.52
N ASN A 333 -9.87 13.53 -4.43
CA ASN A 333 -9.21 14.03 -3.21
C ASN A 333 -8.94 15.55 -3.32
N PRO A 334 -9.53 16.38 -2.45
CA PRO A 334 -9.31 17.83 -2.42
C PRO A 334 -7.86 18.25 -2.18
N LYS A 335 -7.01 17.39 -1.60
CA LYS A 335 -5.57 17.66 -1.42
C LYS A 335 -4.86 17.91 -2.76
N TYR A 336 -5.37 17.36 -3.86
CA TYR A 336 -4.83 17.64 -5.19
C TYR A 336 -5.12 19.05 -5.70
N LEU A 337 -5.99 19.78 -5.00
CA LEU A 337 -6.29 21.19 -5.23
C LEU A 337 -5.80 22.07 -4.08
N SER A 338 -5.14 21.48 -3.07
CA SER A 338 -4.57 22.25 -1.97
C SER A 338 -3.56 23.22 -2.53
N MET A 339 -3.80 24.51 -2.31
CA MET A 339 -2.90 25.55 -2.79
C MET A 339 -1.50 25.44 -2.18
N LEU A 340 -1.39 24.92 -0.97
CA LEU A 340 -0.09 24.62 -0.35
C LEU A 340 0.73 23.63 -1.19
N ASN A 341 0.08 22.63 -1.80
CA ASN A 341 0.76 21.72 -2.72
C ASN A 341 1.17 22.41 -4.02
N HIS A 342 0.40 23.38 -4.51
CA HIS A 342 0.73 24.10 -5.74
C HIS A 342 1.75 25.21 -5.56
N LEU A 343 1.99 25.71 -4.33
CA LEU A 343 3.05 26.69 -4.05
C LEU A 343 4.45 26.23 -4.48
N ARG A 344 4.67 24.92 -4.62
CA ARG A 344 5.93 24.36 -5.15
C ARG A 344 6.26 24.86 -6.56
N PHE A 345 5.28 25.34 -7.32
CA PHE A 345 5.46 25.94 -8.65
C PHE A 345 5.65 27.45 -8.63
N TYR A 346 5.57 28.06 -7.45
CA TYR A 346 5.63 29.51 -7.24
C TYR A 346 6.76 29.90 -6.26
N ILE A 347 7.74 29.03 -6.07
CA ILE A 347 8.85 29.26 -5.13
C ILE A 347 9.58 30.59 -5.42
N PRO A 348 9.86 30.98 -6.69
CA PRO A 348 10.46 32.29 -6.96
C PRO A 348 9.58 33.49 -6.59
N GLU A 349 8.25 33.34 -6.66
CA GLU A 349 7.27 34.37 -6.31
C GLU A 349 7.13 34.49 -4.78
N VAL A 350 7.26 33.38 -4.06
CA VAL A 350 7.32 33.36 -2.59
C VAL A 350 8.65 33.95 -2.09
N PHE A 351 9.77 33.62 -2.74
CA PHE A 351 11.13 34.01 -2.32
C PHE A 351 11.91 34.76 -3.41
N PRO A 352 11.50 35.99 -3.78
CA PRO A 352 12.09 36.72 -4.91
C PRO A 352 13.56 37.09 -4.70
N ALA A 353 14.00 37.27 -3.45
CA ALA A 353 15.38 37.64 -3.12
C ALA A 353 16.36 36.47 -3.15
N LEU A 354 15.88 35.23 -3.08
CA LEU A 354 16.73 34.05 -2.97
C LEU A 354 17.22 33.55 -4.33
N LYS A 355 18.40 32.94 -4.31
CA LYS A 355 19.05 32.37 -5.50
C LYS A 355 18.87 30.86 -5.61
N LYS A 356 18.92 30.15 -4.49
CA LYS A 356 18.78 28.69 -4.44
C LYS A 356 18.05 28.29 -3.16
N VAL A 357 17.19 27.28 -3.25
CA VAL A 357 16.47 26.73 -2.08
C VAL A 357 16.42 25.21 -2.15
N VAL A 358 16.27 24.56 -1.00
CA VAL A 358 15.91 23.15 -0.90
C VAL A 358 14.46 23.03 -0.45
N PHE A 359 13.62 22.46 -1.30
CA PHE A 359 12.24 22.14 -0.97
C PHE A 359 12.17 20.79 -0.26
N LEU A 360 11.38 20.71 0.82
CA LEU A 360 11.07 19.48 1.54
C LEU A 360 9.54 19.35 1.69
N ASP A 361 8.98 18.19 1.36
CA ASP A 361 7.58 17.88 1.74
C ASP A 361 7.51 17.65 3.27
N ASP A 362 6.32 17.75 3.87
CA ASP A 362 6.13 17.63 5.32
C ASP A 362 6.23 16.19 5.86
N ASP A 363 6.20 15.22 4.96
CA ASP A 363 6.24 13.79 5.23
C ASP A 363 7.65 13.21 5.03
N VAL A 364 8.68 14.02 5.23
CA VAL A 364 10.08 13.58 5.16
C VAL A 364 10.79 13.60 6.51
N VAL A 365 11.84 12.79 6.60
CA VAL A 365 12.76 12.75 7.72
C VAL A 365 14.18 12.91 7.20
N VAL A 366 14.89 13.91 7.71
CA VAL A 366 16.30 14.14 7.37
C VAL A 366 17.20 13.32 8.31
N GLN A 367 18.12 12.56 7.74
CA GLN A 367 19.09 11.72 8.46
C GLN A 367 20.53 12.21 8.31
N LYS A 368 20.81 13.09 7.34
CA LYS A 368 22.16 13.57 7.04
C LYS A 368 22.15 15.07 6.77
N ASP A 369 23.31 15.69 6.95
CA ASP A 369 23.52 17.09 6.63
C ASP A 369 23.26 17.37 5.14
N LEU A 370 22.40 18.34 4.86
CA LEU A 370 21.96 18.70 3.51
C LEU A 370 22.71 19.89 2.92
N SER A 371 23.72 20.45 3.61
CA SER A 371 24.42 21.68 3.17
C SER A 371 25.07 21.53 1.79
N ALA A 372 25.55 20.33 1.45
CA ALA A 372 26.18 20.05 0.16
C ALA A 372 25.22 20.16 -1.05
N LEU A 373 23.89 20.13 -0.83
CA LEU A 373 22.91 20.38 -1.89
C LEU A 373 23.00 21.83 -2.41
N PHE A 374 23.35 22.79 -1.55
CA PHE A 374 23.46 24.20 -1.95
C PHE A 374 24.67 24.46 -2.85
N THR A 375 25.74 23.68 -2.70
CA THR A 375 26.95 23.75 -3.54
C THR A 375 26.94 22.79 -4.71
N THR A 376 25.88 21.97 -4.86
CA THR A 376 25.73 21.07 -6.01
C THR A 376 25.53 21.89 -7.29
N ASP A 377 26.30 21.55 -8.32
CA ASP A 377 26.14 22.10 -9.67
C ASP A 377 24.94 21.44 -10.33
N LEU A 378 24.02 22.26 -10.86
CA LEU A 378 22.85 21.80 -11.60
C LEU A 378 23.08 21.82 -13.11
N ASN A 379 24.30 22.11 -13.59
CA ASN A 379 24.66 22.14 -15.01
C ASN A 379 23.76 23.05 -15.86
N GLY A 380 23.30 24.17 -15.28
CA GLY A 380 22.36 25.09 -15.92
C GLY A 380 20.90 24.63 -15.95
N ASN A 381 20.56 23.53 -15.25
CA ASN A 381 19.20 23.10 -14.98
C ASN A 381 18.57 23.90 -13.82
N VAL A 382 17.24 23.88 -13.75
CA VAL A 382 16.46 24.61 -12.73
C VAL A 382 16.25 23.78 -11.47
N ASN A 383 16.10 22.46 -11.63
CA ASN A 383 15.76 21.53 -10.56
C ASN A 383 16.85 20.47 -10.41
N GLY A 384 17.28 20.17 -9.19
CA GLY A 384 18.01 18.96 -8.85
C GLY A 384 17.08 17.99 -8.13
N ALA A 385 16.87 16.80 -8.70
CA ALA A 385 15.99 15.78 -8.13
C ALA A 385 16.56 14.38 -8.28
N VAL A 386 16.17 13.48 -7.37
CA VAL A 386 16.51 12.05 -7.51
C VAL A 386 15.54 11.38 -8.47
N GLU A 387 16.10 10.72 -9.47
CA GLU A 387 15.39 9.89 -10.43
C GLU A 387 14.81 8.63 -9.77
N THR A 388 13.59 8.26 -10.17
CA THR A 388 12.82 7.18 -9.52
C THR A 388 12.59 5.96 -10.41
N CYS A 389 13.13 5.96 -11.63
CA CYS A 389 12.91 4.89 -12.62
C CYS A 389 13.55 3.54 -12.29
N MET A 390 14.34 3.43 -11.21
CA MET A 390 14.90 2.15 -10.74
C MET A 390 13.94 1.35 -9.84
N GLU A 391 12.88 1.96 -9.31
CA GLU A 391 11.92 1.32 -8.39
C GLU A 391 10.51 1.15 -9.02
N THR A 392 9.48 0.93 -8.21
CA THR A 392 8.05 0.86 -8.63
C THR A 392 7.48 2.21 -9.12
N PHE A 393 8.32 3.23 -9.29
CA PHE A 393 7.98 4.54 -9.82
C PHE A 393 8.41 4.67 -11.27
N HIS A 394 7.61 5.39 -12.03
CA HIS A 394 7.54 5.11 -13.45
C HIS A 394 8.14 6.21 -14.30
N ARG A 395 8.54 5.78 -15.49
CA ARG A 395 8.75 6.66 -16.64
C ARG A 395 7.47 7.46 -16.93
N TYR A 396 7.60 8.48 -17.78
CA TYR A 396 6.52 9.43 -18.05
C TYR A 396 5.21 8.77 -18.50
N HIS A 397 5.26 7.62 -19.19
CA HIS A 397 4.06 6.92 -19.68
C HIS A 397 3.05 6.47 -18.61
N LYS A 398 3.44 6.32 -17.34
CA LYS A 398 2.45 6.01 -16.29
C LYS A 398 1.68 7.24 -15.83
N TYR A 399 2.29 8.42 -15.92
CA TYR A 399 1.74 9.65 -15.38
C TYR A 399 0.93 10.44 -16.41
N LEU A 400 1.29 10.32 -17.70
CA LEU A 400 0.75 11.12 -18.78
C LEU A 400 -0.04 10.27 -19.78
N ASN A 401 -1.03 10.88 -20.42
CA ASN A 401 -1.84 10.24 -21.45
C ASN A 401 -1.17 10.34 -22.83
N TYR A 402 -0.36 9.33 -23.19
CA TYR A 402 0.32 9.26 -24.50
C TYR A 402 -0.61 8.99 -25.69
N SER A 403 -1.89 8.67 -25.45
CA SER A 403 -2.89 8.67 -26.51
C SER A 403 -3.20 10.09 -27.00
N HIS A 404 -2.97 11.11 -26.17
CA HIS A 404 -3.17 12.51 -26.53
C HIS A 404 -2.01 13.04 -27.38
N PRO A 405 -2.26 13.68 -28.54
CA PRO A 405 -1.21 14.13 -29.46
C PRO A 405 -0.26 15.14 -28.83
N LEU A 406 -0.78 16.07 -28.00
CA LEU A 406 0.03 17.07 -27.30
C LEU A 406 1.06 16.46 -26.35
N ILE A 407 0.77 15.33 -25.71
CA ILE A 407 1.77 14.66 -24.85
C ILE A 407 2.80 13.94 -25.73
N ARG A 408 2.33 13.16 -26.71
CA ARG A 408 3.20 12.35 -27.57
C ARG A 408 4.21 13.16 -28.37
N GLN A 409 3.85 14.38 -28.77
CA GLN A 409 4.72 15.25 -29.55
C GLN A 409 5.83 15.91 -28.71
N HIS A 410 5.60 16.12 -27.41
CA HIS A 410 6.46 16.94 -26.56
C HIS A 410 7.32 16.14 -25.57
N PHE A 411 6.91 14.93 -25.21
CA PHE A 411 7.55 14.16 -24.15
C PHE A 411 7.92 12.75 -24.61
N ASP A 412 9.08 12.28 -24.19
CA ASP A 412 9.49 10.89 -24.38
C ASP A 412 8.76 9.99 -23.36
N PRO A 413 7.97 8.97 -23.80
CA PRO A 413 7.32 8.02 -22.90
C PRO A 413 8.28 7.28 -21.98
N ASP A 414 9.54 7.17 -22.39
CA ASP A 414 10.59 6.49 -21.67
C ASP A 414 11.47 7.41 -20.82
N ALA A 415 11.24 8.73 -20.83
CA ALA A 415 11.94 9.63 -19.93
C ALA A 415 11.78 9.20 -18.47
N CYS A 416 12.87 9.28 -17.70
CA CYS A 416 12.87 8.92 -16.29
C CYS A 416 12.08 9.97 -15.48
N GLY A 417 11.13 9.51 -14.66
CA GLY A 417 10.45 10.37 -13.70
C GLY A 417 11.27 10.56 -12.43
N TRP A 418 11.15 11.72 -11.81
CA TRP A 418 11.63 12.01 -10.46
C TRP A 418 10.43 12.27 -9.52
N ALA A 419 10.68 12.51 -8.24
CA ALA A 419 9.61 12.82 -7.28
C ALA A 419 9.85 14.15 -6.56
N PHE A 420 8.75 14.80 -6.20
CA PHE A 420 8.83 15.86 -5.20
C PHE A 420 9.10 15.27 -3.80
N GLY A 421 9.59 16.10 -2.90
CA GLY A 421 9.73 15.82 -1.47
C GLY A 421 11.13 16.08 -0.94
N MET A 422 12.13 16.03 -1.81
CA MET A 422 13.40 16.71 -1.61
C MET A 422 13.92 17.12 -2.98
N ASN A 423 13.95 18.43 -3.22
CA ASN A 423 14.38 18.99 -4.50
C ASN A 423 15.21 20.24 -4.24
N VAL A 424 16.23 20.46 -5.07
CA VAL A 424 17.03 21.69 -5.06
C VAL A 424 16.58 22.55 -6.22
N PHE A 425 16.29 23.82 -5.99
CA PHE A 425 15.85 24.73 -7.05
C PHE A 425 16.80 25.91 -7.19
N ASP A 426 17.30 26.12 -8.40
CA ASP A 426 17.96 27.37 -8.78
C ASP A 426 16.90 28.38 -9.22
N LEU A 427 16.63 29.36 -8.36
CA LEU A 427 15.61 30.37 -8.58
C LEU A 427 16.04 31.43 -9.60
N VAL A 428 17.33 31.58 -9.85
CA VAL A 428 17.83 32.50 -10.88
C VAL A 428 17.52 31.92 -12.25
N GLU A 429 17.88 30.65 -12.49
CA GLU A 429 17.59 29.99 -13.76
C GLU A 429 16.08 29.75 -13.91
N TRP A 430 15.34 29.46 -12.83
CA TRP A 430 13.88 29.37 -12.86
C TRP A 430 13.24 30.63 -13.44
N ARG A 431 13.60 31.81 -12.91
CA ARG A 431 13.08 33.09 -13.38
C ARG A 431 13.47 33.36 -14.83
N LYS A 432 14.73 33.09 -15.19
CA LYS A 432 15.24 33.29 -16.56
C LYS A 432 14.52 32.41 -17.60
N ARG A 433 14.19 31.17 -17.24
CA ARG A 433 13.46 30.22 -18.09
C ARG A 433 11.94 30.36 -18.01
N ASN A 434 11.43 31.24 -17.14
CA ASN A 434 10.01 31.43 -16.85
C ASN A 434 9.28 30.10 -16.58
N VAL A 435 9.84 29.26 -15.71
CA VAL A 435 9.29 27.91 -15.45
C VAL A 435 7.88 27.97 -14.84
N THR A 436 7.56 29.00 -14.05
CA THR A 436 6.19 29.24 -13.57
C THR A 436 5.21 29.41 -14.74
N GLY A 437 5.61 30.10 -15.80
CA GLY A 437 4.81 30.24 -17.03
C GLY A 437 4.61 28.92 -17.79
N ILE A 438 5.62 28.03 -17.79
CA ILE A 438 5.49 26.67 -18.37
C ILE A 438 4.44 25.87 -17.58
N TYR A 439 4.50 25.95 -16.25
CA TYR A 439 3.49 25.34 -15.39
C TYR A 439 2.07 25.87 -15.67
N HIS A 440 1.92 27.19 -15.84
CA HIS A 440 0.63 27.79 -16.20
C HIS A 440 0.08 27.23 -17.51
N TYR A 441 0.93 27.19 -18.55
CA TYR A 441 0.56 26.63 -19.85
C TYR A 441 0.00 25.21 -19.73
N TRP A 442 0.69 24.31 -19.01
CA TRP A 442 0.23 22.93 -18.87
C TRP A 442 -1.07 22.84 -18.07
N GLN A 443 -1.22 23.63 -17.01
CA GLN A 443 -2.47 23.63 -16.24
C GLN A 443 -3.67 24.10 -17.08
N GLU A 444 -3.49 25.12 -17.91
CA GLU A 444 -4.53 25.58 -18.84
C GLU A 444 -4.85 24.56 -19.93
N LYS A 445 -3.87 23.78 -20.38
CA LYS A 445 -4.08 22.70 -21.36
C LYS A 445 -4.75 21.46 -20.78
N ASN A 446 -4.78 21.28 -19.47
CA ASN A 446 -5.38 20.12 -18.81
C ASN A 446 -6.67 20.44 -18.03
N VAL A 447 -7.39 21.50 -18.40
CA VAL A 447 -8.67 21.87 -17.75
C VAL A 447 -9.69 20.72 -17.84
N ASP A 448 -9.70 19.99 -18.97
CA ASP A 448 -10.56 18.83 -19.21
C ASP A 448 -10.02 17.52 -18.62
N ARG A 449 -8.83 17.55 -17.99
CA ARG A 449 -8.14 16.42 -17.35
C ARG A 449 -7.78 15.29 -18.32
N THR A 450 -7.62 15.59 -19.60
CA THR A 450 -7.30 14.58 -20.63
C THR A 450 -5.80 14.27 -20.72
N LEU A 451 -4.92 15.19 -20.31
CA LEU A 451 -3.46 15.03 -20.38
C LEU A 451 -2.91 14.22 -19.20
N TRP A 452 -3.38 14.49 -17.99
CA TRP A 452 -3.15 13.68 -16.79
C TRP A 452 -4.33 13.80 -15.83
N LYS A 453 -4.43 12.84 -14.91
CA LYS A 453 -5.62 12.72 -14.06
C LYS A 453 -5.54 13.48 -12.73
N LEU A 454 -4.43 13.38 -11.99
CA LEU A 454 -4.35 13.88 -10.60
C LEU A 454 -2.93 14.23 -10.17
N GLY A 455 -2.87 15.00 -9.09
CA GLY A 455 -1.65 15.27 -8.35
C GLY A 455 -0.79 16.36 -8.98
N THR A 456 0.21 16.77 -8.21
CA THR A 456 1.19 17.78 -8.62
C THR A 456 2.40 17.17 -9.32
N LEU A 457 2.62 15.86 -9.20
CA LEU A 457 3.77 15.22 -9.84
C LEU A 457 3.69 15.25 -11.37
N PRO A 458 2.60 14.83 -12.04
CA PRO A 458 2.52 14.92 -13.50
C PRO A 458 2.77 16.33 -14.06
N PRO A 459 2.14 17.41 -13.56
CA PRO A 459 2.47 18.75 -14.05
C PRO A 459 3.89 19.18 -13.68
N GLY A 460 4.48 18.67 -12.58
CA GLY A 460 5.92 18.81 -12.28
C GLY A 460 6.81 18.22 -13.36
N LEU A 461 6.57 16.97 -13.74
CA LEU A 461 7.33 16.30 -14.80
C LEU A 461 7.24 17.04 -16.14
N LEU A 462 6.07 17.59 -16.48
CA LEU A 462 5.88 18.41 -17.69
C LEU A 462 6.61 19.75 -17.61
N THR A 463 6.53 20.41 -16.45
CA THR A 463 7.07 21.76 -16.21
C THR A 463 8.60 21.79 -16.25
N PHE A 464 9.25 20.77 -15.68
CA PHE A 464 10.71 20.70 -15.59
C PHE A 464 11.34 19.75 -16.63
N TYR A 465 10.60 19.35 -17.65
CA TYR A 465 11.14 18.45 -18.68
C TYR A 465 12.35 19.07 -19.38
N GLY A 466 13.49 18.39 -19.35
CA GLY A 466 14.76 18.92 -19.87
C GLY A 466 15.39 20.04 -19.04
N LEU A 467 14.90 20.27 -17.81
CA LEU A 467 15.38 21.30 -16.87
C LEU A 467 15.71 20.70 -15.49
N THR A 468 15.93 19.38 -15.42
CA THR A 468 16.25 18.65 -14.19
C THR A 468 17.62 17.99 -14.27
N GLU A 469 18.46 18.27 -13.27
CA GLU A 469 19.69 17.55 -12.99
C GLU A 469 19.40 16.32 -12.11
N ALA A 470 19.92 15.16 -12.49
CA ALA A 470 19.77 13.93 -11.75
C ALA A 470 20.73 13.89 -10.55
N LEU A 471 20.17 13.83 -9.33
CA LEU A 471 20.94 13.72 -8.10
C LEU A 471 21.21 12.25 -7.75
N SER A 472 22.29 12.01 -6.99
CA SER A 472 22.60 10.69 -6.44
C SER A 472 21.41 10.08 -5.69
N PRO A 473 21.06 8.79 -5.91
CA PRO A 473 19.95 8.12 -5.23
C PRO A 473 19.99 8.17 -3.71
N SER A 474 21.18 8.31 -3.11
CA SER A 474 21.34 8.44 -1.65
C SER A 474 20.70 9.70 -1.07
N TRP A 475 20.39 10.70 -1.89
CA TRP A 475 19.83 11.96 -1.40
C TRP A 475 18.36 11.85 -0.99
N HIS A 476 17.57 11.04 -1.69
CA HIS A 476 16.12 10.94 -1.48
C HIS A 476 15.66 9.49 -1.61
N ILE A 477 15.26 8.89 -0.49
CA ILE A 477 14.78 7.51 -0.45
C ILE A 477 13.27 7.52 -0.27
N LEU A 478 12.55 6.91 -1.20
CA LEU A 478 11.10 6.86 -1.22
C LEU A 478 10.58 5.50 -0.73
N GLY A 479 9.27 5.42 -0.53
CA GLY A 479 8.55 4.16 -0.33
C GLY A 479 8.03 3.93 1.09
N PHE A 480 8.37 4.80 2.05
CA PHE A 480 8.07 4.55 3.47
C PHE A 480 6.57 4.62 3.81
N GLY A 481 5.73 5.14 2.93
CA GLY A 481 4.28 5.21 3.11
C GLY A 481 3.45 4.22 2.27
N TYR A 482 4.06 3.28 1.54
CA TYR A 482 3.29 2.23 0.82
C TYR A 482 4.06 0.96 0.41
N THR A 483 5.40 0.89 0.51
CA THR A 483 6.18 -0.28 0.09
C THR A 483 7.32 -0.67 1.05
N ASN A 484 7.96 -1.81 0.77
CA ASN A 484 9.16 -2.25 1.46
C ASN A 484 10.41 -1.62 0.84
N VAL A 485 11.26 -1.02 1.68
CA VAL A 485 12.51 -0.34 1.34
C VAL A 485 13.66 -1.15 1.93
N ASP A 486 14.73 -1.35 1.15
CA ASP A 486 15.94 -2.07 1.57
C ASP A 486 16.63 -1.33 2.73
N SER A 487 16.96 -2.06 3.81
CA SER A 487 17.64 -1.50 4.98
C SER A 487 18.96 -0.80 4.65
N LYS A 488 19.70 -1.27 3.63
CA LYS A 488 20.94 -0.61 3.17
C LYS A 488 20.67 0.75 2.55
N LEU A 489 19.54 0.92 1.87
CA LEU A 489 19.12 2.23 1.33
C LEU A 489 18.70 3.16 2.45
N ILE A 490 17.99 2.64 3.46
CA ILE A 490 17.60 3.42 4.66
C ILE A 490 18.84 3.97 5.37
N GLU A 491 19.88 3.16 5.57
CA GLU A 491 21.13 3.60 6.23
C GLU A 491 21.90 4.65 5.40
N LYS A 492 21.88 4.50 4.08
CA LYS A 492 22.60 5.41 3.16
C LYS A 492 21.83 6.69 2.85
N GLY A 493 20.51 6.70 3.02
CA GLY A 493 19.64 7.82 2.72
C GLY A 493 19.97 9.08 3.50
N ALA A 494 19.91 10.24 2.83
CA ALA A 494 19.97 11.55 3.46
C ALA A 494 18.58 12.03 3.87
N VAL A 495 17.58 11.84 3.00
CA VAL A 495 16.18 12.16 3.27
C VAL A 495 15.31 10.93 3.03
N LEU A 496 14.54 10.54 4.04
CA LEU A 496 13.56 9.46 3.97
C LEU A 496 12.18 10.04 3.74
N HIS A 497 11.48 9.60 2.70
CA HIS A 497 10.19 10.15 2.32
C HIS A 497 9.07 9.14 2.60
N PHE A 498 8.17 9.49 3.51
CA PHE A 498 6.94 8.74 3.82
C PHE A 498 5.84 8.99 2.78
N ASN A 499 6.22 9.05 1.51
CA ASN A 499 5.30 9.21 0.40
C ASN A 499 4.33 8.03 0.33
N GLY A 500 3.09 8.31 -0.07
CA GLY A 500 1.98 7.36 -0.02
C GLY A 500 1.02 7.62 1.14
N ASN A 501 0.15 6.65 1.41
CA ASN A 501 -1.00 6.84 2.31
C ASN A 501 -0.71 6.45 3.77
N SER A 502 0.26 5.56 4.01
CA SER A 502 0.60 5.07 5.34
C SER A 502 1.59 5.98 6.05
N LYS A 503 1.15 7.20 6.38
CA LYS A 503 1.96 8.17 7.13
C LYS A 503 2.26 7.69 8.56
N PRO A 504 3.43 8.01 9.14
CA PRO A 504 3.84 7.49 10.44
C PRO A 504 2.97 7.99 11.60
N TRP A 505 2.40 9.19 11.50
CA TRP A 505 1.45 9.74 12.48
C TRP A 505 0.02 9.21 12.36
N LEU A 506 -0.24 8.29 11.41
CA LEU A 506 -1.55 7.65 11.23
C LEU A 506 -1.54 6.22 11.80
N LYS A 507 -2.72 5.74 12.19
CA LYS A 507 -2.89 4.35 12.64
C LYS A 507 -2.55 3.32 11.56
N ILE A 508 -2.72 3.69 10.30
CA ILE A 508 -2.38 2.86 9.13
C ILE A 508 -0.90 2.98 8.72
N GLY A 509 -0.10 3.73 9.48
CA GLY A 509 1.34 3.87 9.28
C GLY A 509 2.05 2.52 9.39
N ILE A 510 3.08 2.32 8.57
CA ILE A 510 3.81 1.04 8.54
C ILE A 510 4.69 0.94 9.80
N GLU A 511 4.33 0.01 10.70
CA GLU A 511 4.91 -0.09 12.05
C GLU A 511 6.45 -0.12 12.07
N LYS A 512 7.06 -0.87 11.15
CA LYS A 512 8.53 -0.98 11.08
C LYS A 512 9.26 0.34 10.78
N TYR A 513 8.58 1.33 10.20
CA TYR A 513 9.19 2.62 9.86
C TYR A 513 8.86 3.74 10.84
N LYS A 514 7.86 3.58 11.71
CA LYS A 514 7.51 4.58 12.73
C LYS A 514 8.70 4.99 13.60
N PRO A 515 9.61 4.10 14.05
CA PRO A 515 10.77 4.51 14.84
C PRO A 515 11.70 5.52 14.15
N LEU A 516 11.73 5.57 12.81
CA LEU A 516 12.52 6.55 12.05
C LEU A 516 11.95 7.96 12.17
N TRP A 517 10.64 8.06 12.38
CA TRP A 517 9.88 9.29 12.61
C TRP A 517 9.86 9.67 14.09
N ASP A 518 9.48 8.72 14.95
CA ASP A 518 9.18 8.94 16.37
C ASP A 518 10.38 9.51 17.14
N LYS A 519 11.62 9.18 16.72
CA LYS A 519 12.84 9.71 17.33
C LYS A 519 13.00 11.23 17.24
N TYR A 520 12.22 11.90 16.38
CA TYR A 520 12.21 13.37 16.23
C TYR A 520 10.95 14.02 16.79
N VAL A 521 10.05 13.24 17.39
CA VAL A 521 8.86 13.73 18.08
C VAL A 521 9.13 13.74 19.58
N ASP A 522 9.00 14.91 20.20
CA ASP A 522 9.12 15.03 21.66
C ASP A 522 7.81 14.65 22.36
N TYR A 523 7.55 13.36 22.53
CA TYR A 523 6.37 12.86 23.25
C TYR A 523 6.30 13.29 24.73
N SER A 524 7.37 13.89 25.28
CA SER A 524 7.35 14.48 26.62
C SER A 524 6.71 15.88 26.65
N HIS A 525 6.55 16.51 25.48
CA HIS A 525 5.97 17.85 25.38
C HIS A 525 4.52 17.87 25.94
N PRO A 526 4.20 18.76 26.90
CA PRO A 526 2.91 18.74 27.61
C PRO A 526 1.68 18.80 26.68
N LEU A 527 1.74 19.59 25.61
CA LEU A 527 0.65 19.69 24.64
C LEU A 527 0.44 18.40 23.83
N LEU A 528 1.49 17.63 23.57
CA LEU A 528 1.39 16.33 22.88
C LEU A 528 0.78 15.28 23.81
N GLN A 529 1.20 15.24 25.07
CA GLN A 529 0.62 14.34 26.08
C GLN A 529 -0.88 14.62 26.30
N GLN A 530 -1.26 15.90 26.43
CA GLN A 530 -2.67 16.30 26.59
C GLN A 530 -3.55 15.96 25.38
N CYS A 531 -2.95 15.76 24.21
CA CYS A 531 -3.63 15.36 22.99
C CYS A 531 -3.47 13.87 22.65
N ASN A 532 -2.97 13.07 23.60
CA ASN A 532 -2.83 11.62 23.50
C ASN A 532 -1.95 11.15 22.33
N PHE A 533 -0.87 11.87 22.03
CA PHE A 533 0.22 11.30 21.25
C PHE A 533 0.98 10.31 22.15
N HIS A 534 1.10 9.07 21.70
CA HIS A 534 1.72 7.95 22.44
C HIS A 534 2.60 7.11 21.52
#